data_AF-A0A2D5ZDN8-F1
#
_entry.id   AF-A0A2D5ZDN8-F1
#
_cell.length_a   1.000
_cell.length_b   1.000
_cell.length_c   1.000
_cell.angle_alpha   90.00
_cell.angle_beta   90.00
_cell.angle_gamma   90.00
#
_symmetry.space_group_name_H-M   'P 1'
#
loop_
_entity.id
_entity.type
_entity.pdbx_description
1 polymer ?
#
loop_
_entity_poly.entity_id
_entity_poly.type
_entity_poly.pdbx_seq_one_letter_code
_entity_poly.pdbx_strand_id
1 'polypeptide(L)'
;MLALIAQSSPAAATSEILRSLAIIAVLAVVLVLVGVLVYRAVQRRIETSDVPFTLGQLRRMHEEGKISDEEFERMKSAMIGRAMEGGDTPRPRPASTSTGDAEADGNAEDDSSDNGDDAPAS
;
A
#
# COMPACT_ATOMS: atom_id res chain seq x y z
N MET A 1 -35.28 40.88 -59.29
CA MET A 1 -34.59 39.85 -58.49
C MET A 1 -33.84 40.54 -57.37
N LEU A 2 -34.47 40.65 -56.19
CA LEU A 2 -33.93 41.32 -55.01
C LEU A 2 -33.94 40.31 -53.86
N ALA A 3 -32.81 40.23 -53.19
CA ALA A 3 -32.42 39.16 -52.28
C ALA A 3 -33.37 39.06 -51.09
N LEU A 4 -34.10 37.93 -51.03
CA LEU A 4 -34.76 37.46 -49.83
C LEU A 4 -33.68 36.80 -48.95
N ILE A 5 -32.85 37.62 -48.30
CA ILE A 5 -31.94 37.14 -47.27
C ILE A 5 -32.84 36.76 -46.08
N ALA A 6 -33.07 35.46 -45.96
CA ALA A 6 -33.74 34.84 -44.84
C ALA A 6 -33.08 35.33 -43.54
N GLN A 7 -33.85 36.07 -42.77
CA GLN A 7 -33.49 36.61 -41.49
C GLN A 7 -33.42 35.44 -40.49
N SER A 8 -32.29 34.73 -40.47
CA SER A 8 -31.96 33.82 -39.38
C SER A 8 -31.84 34.68 -38.12
N SER A 9 -32.92 34.71 -37.32
CA SER A 9 -32.95 35.51 -36.10
C SER A 9 -31.85 35.02 -35.16
N PRO A 10 -30.77 35.80 -34.94
CA PRO A 10 -29.61 35.37 -34.16
C PRO A 10 -29.97 35.14 -32.69
N ALA A 11 -31.08 35.72 -32.22
CA ALA A 11 -31.63 35.54 -30.89
C ALA A 11 -32.08 34.08 -30.61
N ALA A 12 -32.64 33.39 -31.61
CA ALA A 12 -33.01 31.98 -31.44
C ALA A 12 -31.76 31.09 -31.42
N ALA A 13 -30.81 31.35 -32.33
CA ALA A 13 -29.56 30.59 -32.42
C ALA A 13 -28.66 30.73 -31.18
N THR A 14 -28.59 31.92 -30.58
CA THR A 14 -27.79 32.16 -29.36
C THR A 14 -28.30 31.39 -28.16
N SER A 15 -29.62 31.26 -28.00
CA SER A 15 -30.22 30.51 -26.89
C SER A 15 -29.90 29.01 -26.95
N GLU A 16 -29.95 28.41 -28.16
CA GLU A 16 -29.58 27.01 -28.38
C GLU A 16 -28.09 26.75 -28.17
N ILE A 17 -27.24 27.70 -28.59
CA ILE A 17 -25.79 27.63 -28.34
C ILE A 17 -25.50 27.72 -26.84
N LEU A 18 -26.12 28.65 -26.11
CA LEU A 18 -25.91 28.78 -24.67
C LEU A 18 -26.39 27.53 -23.90
N ARG A 19 -27.53 26.96 -24.30
CA ARG A 19 -28.07 25.74 -23.70
C ARG A 19 -27.15 24.54 -23.93
N SER A 20 -26.69 24.34 -25.17
CA SER A 20 -25.76 23.25 -25.49
C SER A 20 -24.42 23.44 -24.79
N LEU A 21 -23.88 24.66 -24.74
CA LEU A 21 -22.65 24.97 -24.01
C LEU A 21 -22.80 24.68 -22.51
N ALA A 22 -23.94 25.02 -21.90
CA ALA A 22 -24.22 24.73 -20.50
C ALA A 22 -24.26 23.22 -20.23
N ILE A 23 -24.89 22.43 -21.10
CA ILE A 23 -24.91 20.96 -20.97
C ILE A 23 -23.49 20.38 -21.06
N ILE A 24 -22.70 20.81 -22.04
CA ILE A 24 -21.31 20.37 -22.20
C ILE A 24 -20.47 20.75 -20.98
N ALA A 25 -20.63 21.98 -20.47
CA ALA A 25 -19.93 22.44 -19.27
C ALA A 25 -20.26 21.58 -18.05
N VAL A 26 -21.55 21.28 -17.82
CA VAL A 26 -21.97 20.38 -16.73
C VAL A 26 -21.39 18.98 -16.91
N LEU A 27 -21.43 18.44 -18.13
CA LEU A 27 -20.90 17.11 -18.43
C LEU A 27 -19.38 17.04 -18.19
N ALA A 28 -18.64 18.08 -18.58
CA ALA A 28 -17.21 18.21 -18.32
C ALA A 28 -16.90 18.24 -16.81
N VAL A 29 -17.66 19.01 -16.03
CA VAL A 29 -17.51 19.07 -14.56
C VAL A 29 -17.77 17.70 -13.93
N VAL A 30 -18.82 16.99 -14.35
CA VAL A 30 -19.12 15.64 -13.87
C VAL A 30 -17.99 14.67 -14.22
N LEU A 31 -17.47 14.72 -15.45
CA LEU A 31 -16.35 13.89 -15.88
C LEU A 31 -15.09 14.13 -15.04
N VAL A 32 -14.78 15.40 -14.76
CA VAL A 32 -13.65 15.76 -13.90
C VAL A 32 -13.86 15.26 -12.47
N LEU A 33 -15.05 15.43 -11.90
CA LEU A 33 -15.38 14.92 -10.57
C LEU A 33 -15.24 13.40 -10.48
N VAL A 34 -15.78 12.67 -11.45
CA VAL A 34 -15.65 11.21 -11.53
C VAL A 34 -14.18 10.81 -11.69
N GLY A 35 -13.46 11.48 -12.58
CA GLY A 35 -12.03 11.26 -12.79
C GLY A 35 -11.21 11.47 -11.51
N VAL A 36 -11.46 12.55 -10.78
CA VAL A 36 -10.82 12.82 -9.48
C VAL A 36 -11.22 11.78 -8.43
N LEU A 37 -12.48 11.37 -8.40
CA LEU A 37 -12.96 10.35 -7.45
C LEU A 37 -12.29 8.99 -7.71
N VAL A 38 -12.21 8.58 -8.98
CA VAL A 38 -11.52 7.36 -9.41
C VAL A 38 -10.03 7.47 -9.12
N TYR A 39 -9.40 8.59 -9.45
CA TYR A 39 -7.98 8.83 -9.17
C TYR A 39 -7.69 8.68 -7.67
N ARG A 40 -8.49 9.33 -6.80
CA ARG A 40 -8.36 9.20 -5.35
C ARG A 40 -8.66 7.78 -4.86
N ALA A 41 -9.63 7.09 -5.45
CA ALA A 41 -9.95 5.71 -5.07
C ALA A 41 -8.84 4.73 -5.46
N VAL A 42 -8.19 4.92 -6.62
CA VAL A 42 -7.05 4.13 -7.06
C VAL A 42 -5.83 4.42 -6.19
N GLN A 43 -5.57 5.69 -5.88
CA GLN A 43 -4.43 6.07 -5.05
C GLN A 43 -4.52 5.47 -3.63
N ARG A 44 -5.72 5.43 -3.03
CA ARG A 44 -5.97 4.71 -1.77
C ARG A 44 -5.72 3.21 -1.86
N ARG A 45 -5.94 2.58 -3.02
CA ARG A 45 -5.66 1.15 -3.22
C ARG A 45 -4.17 0.87 -3.37
N ILE A 46 -3.38 1.83 -3.85
CA ILE A 46 -1.93 1.68 -3.93
C ILE A 46 -1.31 1.71 -2.52
N GLU A 47 -1.88 2.45 -1.58
CA GLU A 47 -1.46 2.44 -0.16
C GLU A 47 -1.88 1.17 0.59
N THR A 48 -2.84 0.38 0.09
CA THR A 48 -3.34 -0.85 0.73
C THR A 48 -3.02 -2.14 -0.02
N SER A 49 -2.46 -2.07 -1.24
CA SER A 49 -1.88 -3.23 -1.92
C SER A 49 -0.47 -3.50 -1.39
N ASP A 50 -0.43 -3.79 -0.09
CA ASP A 50 0.64 -4.52 0.59
C ASP A 50 0.54 -6.02 0.23
N VAL A 51 0.18 -6.33 -1.02
CA VAL A 51 0.45 -7.64 -1.60
C VAL A 51 1.89 -7.50 -2.07
N PRO A 52 2.88 -8.07 -1.36
CA PRO A 52 4.26 -7.98 -1.77
C PRO A 52 4.32 -8.55 -3.19
N PHE A 53 4.56 -7.69 -4.17
CA PHE A 53 4.76 -8.12 -5.54
C PHE A 53 6.02 -8.98 -5.53
N THR A 54 5.82 -10.30 -5.45
CA THR A 54 6.92 -11.22 -5.20
C THR A 54 7.78 -11.33 -6.46
N LEU A 55 9.06 -11.64 -6.29
CA LEU A 55 9.95 -11.94 -7.42
C LEU A 55 9.42 -13.09 -8.30
N GLY A 56 8.65 -14.02 -7.72
CA GLY A 56 7.99 -15.10 -8.46
C GLY A 56 6.92 -14.59 -9.43
N GLN A 57 6.16 -13.56 -9.03
CA GLN A 57 5.17 -12.93 -9.91
C GLN A 57 5.82 -12.12 -11.02
N LEU A 58 6.93 -11.42 -10.72
CA LEU A 58 7.71 -10.69 -11.72
C LEU A 58 8.29 -11.64 -12.79
N ARG A 59 8.87 -12.77 -12.35
CA ARG A 59 9.43 -13.80 -13.23
C ARG A 59 8.37 -14.40 -14.14
N ARG A 60 7.20 -14.73 -13.59
CA ARG A 60 6.10 -15.27 -14.39
C ARG A 60 5.61 -14.28 -15.45
N MET A 61 5.60 -12.98 -15.12
CA MET A 61 5.20 -11.93 -16.06
C MET A 61 6.21 -11.74 -17.22
N HIS A 62 7.49 -11.97 -16.94
CA HIS A 62 8.56 -12.02 -17.95
C HIS A 62 8.44 -13.27 -18.84
N GLU A 63 8.24 -14.45 -18.24
CA GLU A 63 8.03 -15.71 -18.97
C GLU A 63 6.75 -15.69 -19.84
N GLU A 64 5.72 -14.95 -19.41
CA GLU A 64 4.48 -14.71 -20.17
C GLU A 64 4.63 -13.63 -21.25
N GLY A 65 5.82 -13.00 -21.39
CA GLY A 65 6.09 -11.98 -22.41
C GLY A 65 5.36 -10.65 -22.19
N LYS A 66 4.88 -10.39 -20.97
CA LYS A 66 4.12 -9.17 -20.62
C LYS A 66 5.02 -7.98 -20.27
N ILE A 67 6.31 -8.21 -20.09
CA ILE A 67 7.36 -7.20 -19.87
C ILE A 67 8.60 -7.57 -20.66
N SER A 68 9.35 -6.55 -21.08
CA SER A 68 10.63 -6.74 -21.74
C SER A 68 11.74 -7.12 -20.74
N ASP A 69 12.80 -7.75 -21.23
CA ASP A 69 13.99 -8.13 -20.43
C ASP A 69 14.59 -6.91 -19.71
N GLU A 70 14.61 -5.76 -20.38
CA GLU A 70 15.13 -4.50 -19.86
C GLU A 70 14.26 -3.92 -18.73
N GLU A 71 12.95 -4.12 -18.79
CA GLU A 71 12.02 -3.75 -17.73
C GLU A 71 12.12 -4.72 -16.56
N PHE A 72 12.30 -6.02 -16.84
CA PHE A 72 12.49 -7.04 -15.82
C PHE A 72 13.72 -6.76 -14.94
N GLU A 73 14.89 -6.48 -15.52
CA GLU A 73 16.10 -6.19 -14.75
C GLU A 73 16.00 -4.87 -13.94
N ARG A 74 15.31 -3.86 -14.49
CA ARG A 74 15.01 -2.61 -13.76
C ARG A 74 14.10 -2.84 -12.55
N MET A 75 13.06 -3.66 -12.70
CA MET A 75 12.13 -3.95 -11.61
C MET A 75 12.75 -4.88 -10.55
N LYS A 76 13.55 -5.87 -10.98
CA LYS A 76 14.27 -6.81 -10.12
C LYS A 76 15.27 -6.11 -9.22
N SER A 77 16.07 -5.18 -9.77
CA SER A 77 17.04 -4.39 -8.99
C SER A 77 16.35 -3.51 -7.94
N ALA A 78 15.23 -2.87 -8.29
CA ALA A 78 14.43 -2.07 -7.35
C ALA A 78 13.84 -2.90 -6.20
N MET A 79 13.44 -4.14 -6.45
CA MET A 79 12.91 -5.04 -5.41
C MET A 79 13.99 -5.55 -4.46
N ILE A 80 15.17 -5.90 -4.98
CA ILE A 80 16.31 -6.33 -4.15
C ILE A 80 16.78 -5.18 -3.24
N GLY A 81 16.81 -3.94 -3.75
CA GLY A 81 17.15 -2.76 -2.95
C GLY A 81 16.24 -2.56 -1.74
N ARG A 82 14.92 -2.71 -1.92
CA ARG A 82 13.95 -2.61 -0.81
C ARG A 82 14.05 -3.75 0.19
N ALA A 83 14.41 -4.96 -0.24
CA ALA A 83 14.59 -6.10 0.65
C ALA A 83 15.81 -5.95 1.58
N MET A 84 16.87 -5.28 1.11
CA MET A 84 18.04 -4.96 1.94
C MET A 84 17.75 -3.81 2.92
N GLU A 85 16.98 -2.80 2.51
CA GLU A 85 16.68 -1.62 3.34
C GLU A 85 15.64 -1.90 4.46
N GLY A 86 14.78 -2.92 4.28
CA GLY A 86 13.84 -3.38 5.30
C GLY A 86 14.41 -4.38 6.33
N GLY A 87 15.69 -4.76 6.21
CA GLY A 87 16.33 -5.80 7.05
C GLY A 87 16.96 -5.31 8.36
N ASP A 88 17.24 -4.01 8.49
CA ASP A 88 18.05 -3.46 9.59
C ASP A 88 17.31 -2.40 10.42
N THR A 89 16.16 -2.76 10.99
CA THR A 89 15.77 -2.13 12.26
C THR A 89 16.20 -3.06 13.39
N PRO A 90 17.26 -2.72 14.14
CA PRO A 90 17.55 -3.39 15.40
C PRO A 90 16.29 -3.32 16.25
N ARG A 91 15.59 -4.44 16.43
CA ARG A 91 14.55 -4.54 17.44
C ARG A 91 15.21 -4.10 18.76
N PRO A 92 14.70 -3.07 19.45
CA PRO A 92 15.17 -2.79 20.79
C PRO A 92 14.86 -4.05 21.60
N ARG A 93 15.91 -4.83 21.92
CA ARG A 93 15.79 -5.86 22.95
C ARG A 93 15.26 -5.13 24.17
N PRO A 94 14.12 -5.52 24.75
CA PRO A 94 13.72 -4.95 26.03
C PRO A 94 14.90 -5.16 26.97
N ALA A 95 15.41 -4.06 27.49
CA ALA A 95 16.50 -4.06 28.45
C ALA A 95 16.12 -5.05 29.55
N SER A 96 16.80 -6.19 29.57
CA SER A 96 16.87 -7.06 30.74
C SER A 96 17.28 -6.16 31.90
N THR A 97 16.32 -5.85 32.75
CA THR A 97 16.47 -5.03 33.95
C THR A 97 17.27 -5.86 34.95
N SER A 98 18.57 -5.92 34.69
CA SER A 98 19.60 -6.29 35.65
C SER A 98 19.84 -5.06 36.50
N THR A 99 19.05 -4.90 37.55
CA THR A 99 19.39 -4.03 38.68
C THR A 99 18.83 -4.72 39.91
N GLY A 100 19.69 -5.52 40.53
CA GLY A 100 19.48 -5.89 41.93
C GLY A 100 19.58 -4.63 42.77
N ASP A 101 18.73 -4.55 43.79
CA ASP A 101 19.10 -4.18 45.15
C ASP A 101 17.86 -4.25 46.04
N ALA A 102 18.05 -4.83 47.23
CA ALA A 102 17.19 -4.79 48.40
C ALA A 102 15.87 -5.60 48.37
N GLU A 103 15.87 -6.76 49.03
CA GLU A 103 15.16 -6.89 50.32
C GLU A 103 15.61 -8.15 51.06
N ALA A 104 16.15 -7.90 52.26
CA ALA A 104 16.41 -8.91 53.27
C ALA A 104 15.09 -9.25 53.94
N ASP A 105 14.68 -10.52 53.89
CA ASP A 105 13.84 -11.09 54.94
C ASP A 105 14.15 -12.57 55.10
N GLY A 106 14.25 -12.98 56.36
CA GLY A 106 14.76 -14.28 56.75
C GLY A 106 13.80 -15.41 56.43
N ASN A 107 14.36 -16.58 56.12
CA ASN A 107 13.82 -17.80 56.72
C ASN A 107 14.99 -18.76 56.96
N ALA A 108 15.40 -18.82 58.22
CA ALA A 108 16.06 -20.00 58.75
C ALA A 108 14.99 -21.08 58.87
N GLU A 109 15.24 -22.25 58.29
CA GLU A 109 14.66 -23.56 58.60
C GLU A 109 15.26 -24.51 57.55
N ASP A 110 16.24 -25.32 57.91
CA ASP A 110 16.01 -26.62 58.56
C ASP A 110 15.12 -27.49 57.67
N ASP A 111 15.71 -28.46 56.98
CA ASP A 111 15.52 -29.86 57.35
C ASP A 111 16.26 -30.77 56.37
N SER A 112 17.19 -31.51 56.96
CA SER A 112 17.60 -32.85 56.57
C SER A 112 16.47 -33.72 56.02
N SER A 113 16.61 -34.20 54.78
CA SER A 113 16.10 -35.50 54.34
C SER A 113 16.93 -35.90 53.12
N ASP A 114 17.88 -36.82 53.23
CA ASP A 114 17.65 -38.26 53.42
C ASP A 114 16.73 -38.84 52.34
N ASN A 115 17.36 -39.25 51.24
CA ASN A 115 17.15 -40.52 50.56
C ASN A 115 18.16 -40.54 49.40
N GLY A 116 19.20 -41.37 49.41
CA GLY A 116 19.07 -42.80 49.67
C GLY A 116 18.50 -43.45 48.42
N ASP A 117 19.39 -44.09 47.68
CA ASP A 117 19.13 -45.26 46.83
C ASP A 117 17.98 -45.17 45.80
N ASP A 118 18.33 -45.20 44.51
CA ASP A 118 18.19 -46.46 43.78
C ASP A 118 18.75 -46.38 42.36
N ALA A 119 19.41 -47.48 42.01
CA ALA A 119 20.20 -47.70 40.81
C ALA A 119 19.35 -47.88 39.53
N PRO A 120 19.96 -47.74 38.33
CA PRO A 120 19.32 -48.06 37.07
C PRO A 120 19.29 -49.57 36.83
N ALA A 121 18.12 -50.14 36.58
CA ALA A 121 17.97 -51.47 35.99
C ALA A 121 17.72 -51.34 34.48
N SER A 122 18.67 -51.95 33.77
CA SER A 122 18.73 -52.50 32.40
C SER A 122 17.50 -52.45 31.49
#